data_AF-A0A6N3QQH9-F1
#
_entry.id   AF-A0A6N3QQH9-F1
#
_cell.length_a   1.000
_cell.length_b   1.000
_cell.length_c   1.000
_cell.angle_alpha   90.00
_cell.angle_beta   90.00
_cell.angle_gamma   90.00
#
_symmetry.space_group_name_H-M   'P 1'
#
loop_
_entity.id
_entity.type
_entity.pdbx_description
1 polymer ?
#
loop_
_entity_poly.entity_id
_entity_poly.type
_entity_poly.pdbx_seq_one_letter_code
_entity_poly.pdbx_strand_id
1 'polypeptide(L)'
;MIELAATVMGRNAPPPVQRYLLQRHQQAGVRILLNNAIEHVVDGEKVELTLQSGETLQADVVIYGIGISANEQLAREANLDTANGIVIDEACRTCDPAIFAGGDVAITRLDNGALHRCESWENANNQAQIAAAAMLGLPLPLLPWFWSDQYSDNLQFIGDMRGDD
;
A
#
# COMPACT_ATOMS: atom_id res chain seq x y z
N MET A 1 -6.15 -17.11 -7.10
CA MET A 1 -5.86 -16.01 -6.16
C MET A 1 -6.46 -16.35 -4.82
N ILE A 2 -5.70 -16.17 -3.75
CA ILE A 2 -6.13 -16.39 -2.37
C ILE A 2 -6.07 -15.04 -1.67
N GLU A 3 -7.12 -14.65 -0.95
CA GLU A 3 -7.23 -13.38 -0.24
C GLU A 3 -7.78 -13.65 1.17
N LEU A 4 -7.11 -13.09 2.17
CA LEU A 4 -7.51 -13.22 3.57
C LEU A 4 -8.80 -12.45 3.85
N ALA A 5 -8.98 -11.30 3.20
CA ALA A 5 -10.14 -10.44 3.37
C ALA A 5 -11.41 -11.01 2.70
N ALA A 6 -12.55 -10.44 3.10
CA ALA A 6 -13.86 -10.76 2.52
C ALA A 6 -14.07 -10.18 1.12
N THR A 7 -13.15 -9.33 0.64
CA THR A 7 -13.27 -8.62 -0.63
C THR A 7 -11.89 -8.31 -1.21
N VAL A 8 -11.81 -8.24 -2.54
CA VAL A 8 -10.61 -7.72 -3.21
C VAL A 8 -10.53 -6.20 -3.02
N MET A 9 -9.31 -5.66 -2.98
CA MET A 9 -9.08 -4.20 -2.86
C MET A 9 -9.75 -3.56 -1.63
N GLY A 10 -9.94 -4.32 -0.53
CA GLY A 10 -10.71 -3.87 0.64
C GLY A 10 -10.20 -2.59 1.30
N ARG A 11 -8.91 -2.27 1.15
CA ARG A 11 -8.28 -1.04 1.67
C ARG A 11 -8.28 0.12 0.67
N ASN A 12 -8.52 -0.18 -0.61
CA ASN A 12 -8.13 0.69 -1.73
C ASN A 12 -9.26 0.97 -2.73
N ALA A 13 -10.48 0.51 -2.48
CA ALA A 13 -11.58 0.73 -3.40
C ALA A 13 -12.92 0.68 -2.65
N PRO A 14 -13.94 1.45 -3.08
CA PRO A 14 -15.27 1.36 -2.51
C PRO A 14 -16.03 0.10 -3.00
N PRO A 15 -17.09 -0.35 -2.30
CA PRO A 15 -17.80 -1.60 -2.61
C PRO A 15 -18.27 -1.78 -4.06
N PRO A 16 -18.72 -0.74 -4.80
CA PRO A 16 -19.04 -0.89 -6.23
C PRO A 16 -17.85 -1.32 -7.08
N VAL A 17 -16.67 -0.72 -6.85
CA VAL A 17 -15.44 -1.02 -7.59
C VAL A 17 -14.92 -2.41 -7.21
N GLN A 18 -14.94 -2.76 -5.92
CA GLN A 18 -14.54 -4.09 -5.45
C GLN A 18 -15.36 -5.20 -6.13
N ARG A 19 -16.69 -5.06 -6.17
CA ARG A 19 -17.60 -6.02 -6.82
C ARG A 19 -17.34 -6.13 -8.32
N TYR A 20 -17.15 -4.99 -8.98
CA TYR A 20 -16.82 -4.95 -10.40
C TYR A 20 -15.53 -5.73 -10.71
N LEU A 21 -14.45 -5.45 -9.97
CA LEU A 21 -13.16 -6.12 -10.17
C LEU A 21 -13.23 -7.62 -9.89
N LEU A 22 -13.89 -8.02 -8.78
CA LEU A 22 -14.09 -9.43 -8.45
C LEU A 22 -14.79 -10.17 -9.61
N GLN A 23 -15.91 -9.63 -10.10
CA GLN A 23 -16.65 -10.21 -11.21
C GLN A 23 -15.81 -10.25 -12.49
N ARG A 24 -15.05 -9.20 -12.78
CA ARG A 24 -14.21 -9.10 -13.98
C ARG A 24 -13.14 -10.18 -14.04
N HIS A 25 -12.49 -10.48 -12.90
CA HIS A 25 -11.50 -11.55 -12.79
C HIS A 25 -12.13 -12.95 -12.89
N GLN A 26 -13.28 -13.15 -12.25
CA GLN A 26 -14.01 -14.43 -12.35
C GLN A 26 -14.47 -14.72 -13.78
N GLN A 27 -14.94 -13.70 -14.50
CA GLN A 27 -15.29 -13.81 -15.93
C GLN A 27 -14.08 -14.14 -16.81
N ALA A 28 -12.87 -13.75 -16.39
CA ALA A 28 -11.62 -14.13 -17.04
C ALA A 28 -11.14 -15.54 -16.68
N GLY A 29 -11.90 -16.30 -15.87
CA GLY A 29 -11.57 -17.66 -15.45
C GLY A 29 -10.67 -17.75 -14.22
N VAL A 30 -10.40 -16.65 -13.52
CA VAL A 30 -9.59 -16.67 -12.30
C VAL A 30 -10.41 -17.24 -11.14
N ARG A 31 -9.94 -18.34 -10.55
CA ARG A 31 -10.45 -18.84 -9.27
C ARG A 31 -9.97 -17.92 -8.14
N ILE A 32 -10.90 -17.21 -7.50
CA ILE A 32 -10.64 -16.32 -6.35
C ILE A 32 -11.23 -16.95 -5.09
N LEU A 33 -10.39 -17.12 -4.08
CA LEU A 33 -10.74 -17.66 -2.76
C LEU A 33 -10.61 -16.56 -1.72
N LEU A 34 -11.72 -15.91 -1.38
CA LEU A 34 -11.82 -14.88 -0.33
C LEU A 34 -11.96 -15.53 1.05
N ASN A 35 -11.68 -14.80 2.12
CA ASN A 35 -11.71 -15.31 3.51
C ASN A 35 -10.86 -16.58 3.70
N ASN A 36 -9.75 -16.70 2.98
CA ASN A 36 -8.88 -17.87 3.05
C ASN A 36 -7.45 -17.44 3.41
N ALA A 37 -6.95 -17.98 4.51
CA ALA A 37 -5.54 -17.92 4.85
C ALA A 37 -4.81 -19.17 4.32
N ILE A 38 -3.54 -19.00 3.98
CA ILE A 38 -2.61 -20.11 3.73
C ILE A 38 -1.95 -20.42 5.08
N GLU A 39 -2.09 -21.65 5.57
CA GLU A 39 -1.50 -22.10 6.84
C GLU A 39 -0.14 -22.73 6.64
N HIS A 40 0.00 -23.55 5.60
CA HIS A 40 1.23 -24.28 5.32
C HIS A 40 1.59 -24.21 3.85
N VAL A 41 2.89 -24.11 3.60
CA VAL A 41 3.48 -24.15 2.26
C VAL A 41 4.58 -25.20 2.27
N VAL A 42 4.51 -26.13 1.33
CA VAL A 42 5.57 -27.11 1.07
C VAL A 42 6.07 -26.90 -0.35
N ASP A 43 7.37 -26.68 -0.47
CA ASP A 43 8.05 -26.56 -1.76
C ASP A 43 8.66 -27.91 -2.14
N GLY A 44 8.36 -28.39 -3.35
CA GLY A 44 8.70 -29.71 -3.86
C GLY A 44 8.75 -29.72 -5.38
N GLU A 45 8.31 -30.79 -6.03
CA GLU A 45 8.15 -30.78 -7.50
C GLU A 45 7.07 -29.77 -7.95
N LYS A 46 6.04 -29.60 -7.12
CA LYS A 46 5.07 -28.50 -7.18
C LYS A 46 4.99 -27.85 -5.81
N VAL A 47 4.56 -26.59 -5.77
CA VAL A 47 4.25 -25.92 -4.51
C VAL A 47 2.88 -26.40 -4.03
N GLU A 48 2.85 -26.92 -2.82
CA GLU A 48 1.63 -27.34 -2.15
C GLU A 48 1.25 -26.32 -1.08
N LEU A 49 0.01 -25.84 -1.13
CA LEU A 49 -0.56 -24.84 -0.24
C LEU A 49 -1.74 -25.45 0.52
N THR A 50 -1.65 -25.50 1.85
CA THR A 50 -2.79 -25.89 2.70
C THR A 50 -3.47 -24.63 3.21
N LEU A 51 -4.75 -24.50 2.91
CA LEU A 51 -5.59 -23.40 3.38
C LEU A 51 -6.11 -23.69 4.79
N GLN A 52 -6.49 -22.64 5.53
CA GLN A 52 -7.13 -22.78 6.85
C GLN A 52 -8.43 -23.59 6.85
N SER A 53 -9.05 -23.75 5.68
CA SER A 53 -10.22 -24.61 5.51
C SER A 53 -9.89 -26.09 5.50
N GLY A 54 -8.60 -26.46 5.43
CA GLY A 54 -8.10 -27.81 5.19
C GLY A 54 -8.01 -28.20 3.71
N GLU A 55 -8.41 -27.31 2.77
CA GLU A 55 -8.20 -27.55 1.35
C GLU A 55 -6.71 -27.46 0.99
N THR A 56 -6.23 -28.42 0.22
CA THR A 56 -4.87 -28.41 -0.34
C THR A 56 -4.90 -28.06 -1.83
N LEU A 57 -4.09 -27.07 -2.22
CA LEU A 57 -3.91 -26.63 -3.59
C LEU A 57 -2.49 -26.96 -4.06
N GLN A 58 -2.34 -27.33 -5.32
CA GLN A 58 -1.03 -27.50 -5.96
C GLN A 58 -0.84 -26.48 -7.08
N ALA A 59 0.35 -25.89 -7.14
CA ALA A 59 0.71 -24.90 -8.14
C ALA A 59 2.14 -25.12 -8.63
N ASP A 60 2.37 -24.93 -9.93
CA ASP A 60 3.72 -24.97 -10.50
C ASP A 60 4.51 -23.68 -10.16
N VAL A 61 3.79 -22.57 -9.93
CA VAL A 61 4.36 -21.26 -9.57
C VAL A 61 3.46 -20.57 -8.54
N VAL A 62 4.09 -19.95 -7.53
CA VAL A 62 3.41 -19.09 -6.56
C VAL A 62 3.97 -17.67 -6.64
N ILE A 63 3.06 -16.71 -6.78
CA ILE A 63 3.35 -15.27 -6.69
C ILE A 63 2.66 -14.76 -5.44
N TYR A 64 3.42 -14.12 -4.54
CA TYR A 64 2.89 -13.54 -3.31
C TYR A 64 3.03 -12.01 -3.35
N GLY A 65 1.94 -11.33 -3.00
CA GLY A 65 1.87 -9.88 -2.86
C GLY A 65 1.02 -9.58 -1.64
N ILE A 66 1.63 -9.65 -0.45
CA ILE A 66 0.94 -9.60 0.85
C ILE A 66 1.19 -8.29 1.61
N GLY A 67 1.56 -7.24 0.88
CA GLY A 67 1.92 -5.93 1.41
C GLY A 67 3.43 -5.68 1.40
N ILE A 68 3.82 -4.52 1.93
CA ILE A 68 5.22 -4.06 1.99
C ILE A 68 5.63 -3.68 3.41
N SER A 69 6.91 -3.87 3.71
CA SER A 69 7.59 -3.36 4.90
C SER A 69 8.48 -2.18 4.49
N ALA A 70 8.43 -1.09 5.25
CA ALA A 70 9.25 0.08 4.94
C ALA A 70 10.71 -0.16 5.33
N ASN A 71 11.65 0.32 4.50
CA ASN A 71 13.09 0.25 4.76
C ASN A 71 13.53 1.35 5.74
N GLU A 72 13.11 1.25 6.99
CA GLU A 72 13.34 2.28 8.02
C GLU A 72 14.61 2.07 8.86
N GLN A 73 15.40 1.01 8.58
CA GLN A 73 16.52 0.60 9.43
C GLN A 73 17.56 1.71 9.64
N LEU A 74 17.94 2.41 8.56
CA LEU A 74 18.91 3.51 8.64
C LEU A 74 18.41 4.66 9.54
N ALA A 75 17.14 5.01 9.43
CA ALA A 75 16.53 6.07 10.24
C ALA A 75 16.47 5.67 11.71
N ARG A 76 16.12 4.42 12.00
CA ARG A 76 16.11 3.88 13.35
C ARG A 76 17.51 3.89 13.98
N GLU A 77 18.53 3.47 13.25
CA GLU A 77 19.93 3.50 13.70
C GLU A 77 20.43 4.94 13.92
N ALA A 78 19.89 5.91 13.18
CA ALA A 78 20.11 7.34 13.37
C ALA A 78 19.29 7.97 14.50
N ASN A 79 18.52 7.19 15.26
CA ASN A 79 17.62 7.64 16.33
C ASN A 79 16.47 8.55 15.86
N LEU A 80 16.00 8.37 14.62
CA LEU A 80 14.79 9.03 14.11
C LEU A 80 13.54 8.28 14.53
N ASP A 81 12.40 8.99 14.58
CA ASP A 81 11.10 8.39 14.85
C ASP A 81 10.68 7.45 13.70
N THR A 82 10.34 6.21 14.03
CA THR A 82 9.96 5.18 13.05
C THR A 82 8.73 4.39 13.50
N ALA A 83 7.85 4.01 12.57
CA ALA A 83 6.61 3.28 12.84
C ALA A 83 6.19 2.37 11.67
N ASN A 84 7.09 1.49 11.19
CA ASN A 84 6.97 0.81 9.89
C ASN A 84 6.98 1.81 8.71
N GLY A 85 7.83 2.81 8.86
CA GLY A 85 8.18 3.92 8.00
C GLY A 85 8.78 5.05 8.84
N ILE A 86 9.51 5.96 8.20
CA ILE A 86 10.12 7.13 8.82
C ILE A 86 9.04 8.16 9.07
N VAL A 87 8.86 8.58 10.32
CA VAL A 87 7.85 9.57 10.67
C VAL A 87 8.30 10.95 10.21
N ILE A 88 7.42 11.62 9.46
CA ILE A 88 7.61 12.97 8.95
C ILE A 88 6.45 13.89 9.33
N ASP A 89 6.71 15.20 9.36
CA ASP A 89 5.68 16.24 9.36
C ASP A 89 5.14 16.51 7.93
N GLU A 90 4.24 17.48 7.81
CA GLU A 90 3.65 17.90 6.51
C GLU A 90 4.68 18.51 5.54
N ALA A 91 5.85 18.93 6.04
CA ALA A 91 6.97 19.45 5.26
C ALA A 91 8.00 18.36 4.90
N CYS A 92 7.67 17.09 5.12
CA CYS A 92 8.54 15.93 4.91
C CYS A 92 9.79 15.89 5.82
N ARG A 93 9.78 16.62 6.94
CA ARG A 93 10.89 16.66 7.90
C ARG A 93 10.72 15.58 8.95
N THR A 94 11.82 14.96 9.34
CA THR A 94 11.86 14.03 10.47
C THR A 94 11.97 14.80 11.80
N CYS A 95 12.15 14.11 12.92
CA CYS A 95 12.45 14.74 14.20
C CYS A 95 13.81 15.46 14.22
N ASP A 96 14.73 15.15 13.29
CA ASP A 96 15.89 15.99 12.99
C ASP A 96 15.54 16.97 11.86
N PRO A 97 15.61 18.30 12.08
CA PRO A 97 15.20 19.31 11.09
C PRO A 97 16.10 19.35 9.84
N ALA A 98 17.27 18.72 9.86
CA ALA A 98 18.16 18.61 8.71
C ALA A 98 17.88 17.34 7.86
N ILE A 99 17.06 16.41 8.36
CA ILE A 99 16.79 15.13 7.71
C ILE A 99 15.34 15.08 7.24
N PHE A 100 15.17 14.69 5.98
CA PHE A 100 13.88 14.57 5.31
C PHE A 100 13.69 13.14 4.82
N ALA A 101 12.44 12.71 4.70
CA ALA A 101 12.07 11.46 4.08
C ALA A 101 10.84 11.64 3.18
N GLY A 102 10.73 10.81 2.14
CA GLY A 102 9.62 10.84 1.20
C GLY A 102 9.52 9.53 0.41
N GLY A 103 8.38 9.32 -0.26
CA GLY A 103 8.01 8.07 -0.92
C GLY A 103 7.46 7.03 0.06
N ASP A 104 7.49 5.76 -0.36
CA ASP A 104 6.89 4.62 0.35
C ASP A 104 7.43 4.42 1.77
N VAL A 105 8.64 4.91 2.05
CA VAL A 105 9.27 4.80 3.36
C VAL A 105 8.68 5.80 4.37
N ALA A 106 8.01 6.86 3.92
CA ALA A 106 7.59 7.97 4.77
C ALA A 106 6.19 7.76 5.36
N ILE A 107 6.01 8.16 6.61
CA ILE A 107 4.73 8.19 7.33
C ILE A 107 4.47 9.60 7.82
N THR A 108 3.43 10.24 7.30
CA THR A 108 3.04 11.59 7.70
C THR A 108 2.27 11.53 9.02
N ARG A 109 2.74 12.28 10.01
CA ARG A 109 2.00 12.57 11.24
C ARG A 109 1.04 13.72 10.96
N LEU A 110 -0.26 13.45 11.07
CA LEU A 110 -1.32 14.43 10.92
C LEU A 110 -1.49 15.25 12.20
N ASP A 111 -2.17 16.40 12.13
CA ASP A 111 -2.44 17.29 13.28
C ASP A 111 -3.12 16.60 14.46
N ASN A 112 -3.95 15.58 14.20
CA ASN A 112 -4.62 14.78 15.23
C ASN A 112 -3.72 13.69 15.85
N GLY A 113 -2.44 13.64 15.48
CA GLY A 113 -1.45 12.65 15.92
C GLY A 113 -1.50 11.32 15.18
N ALA A 114 -2.48 11.10 14.29
CA ALA A 114 -2.57 9.89 13.50
C ALA A 114 -1.41 9.79 12.50
N LEU A 115 -1.03 8.55 12.21
CA LEU A 115 0.03 8.23 11.26
C LEU A 115 -0.60 7.74 9.95
N HIS A 116 -0.22 8.39 8.86
CA HIS A 116 -0.72 8.09 7.52
C HIS A 116 0.43 7.70 6.58
N ARG A 117 0.31 6.53 5.95
CA ARG A 117 1.23 6.05 4.92
C ARG A 117 0.50 5.96 3.58
N CYS A 118 1.09 6.53 2.53
CA CYS A 118 0.55 6.51 1.18
C CYS A 118 1.58 5.91 0.21
N GLU A 119 1.27 4.73 -0.31
CA GLU A 119 2.14 3.92 -1.17
C GLU A 119 1.76 4.13 -2.64
N SER A 120 1.84 5.39 -3.09
CA SER A 120 1.55 5.77 -4.46
C SER A 120 2.71 6.55 -5.09
N TRP A 121 2.91 6.33 -6.38
CA TRP A 121 3.93 7.05 -7.16
C TRP A 121 3.74 8.57 -7.08
N GLU A 122 2.49 9.02 -7.08
CA GLU A 122 2.19 10.44 -6.98
C GLU A 122 2.49 11.00 -5.60
N ASN A 123 2.16 10.29 -4.52
CA ASN A 123 2.54 10.71 -3.18
C ASN A 123 4.07 10.88 -3.07
N ALA A 124 4.84 9.96 -3.66
CA ALA A 124 6.30 10.09 -3.71
C ALA A 124 6.76 11.36 -4.45
N ASN A 125 6.16 11.68 -5.60
CA ASN A 125 6.46 12.91 -6.34
C ASN A 125 6.05 14.17 -5.58
N ASN A 126 4.90 14.16 -4.93
CA ASN A 126 4.40 15.30 -4.16
C ASN A 126 5.30 15.55 -2.96
N GLN A 127 5.66 14.50 -2.22
CA GLN A 127 6.61 14.58 -1.13
C GLN A 127 8.00 15.06 -1.58
N ALA A 128 8.47 14.68 -2.78
CA ALA A 128 9.72 15.21 -3.33
C ALA A 128 9.68 16.74 -3.54
N GLN A 129 8.57 17.26 -4.08
CA GLN A 129 8.39 18.71 -4.28
C GLN A 129 8.25 19.45 -2.94
N ILE A 130 7.49 18.89 -2.00
CA ILE A 130 7.29 19.44 -0.65
C ILE A 130 8.63 19.50 0.09
N ALA A 131 9.39 18.41 0.12
CA ALA A 131 10.69 18.33 0.77
C ALA A 131 11.67 19.35 0.17
N ALA A 132 11.73 19.46 -1.17
CA ALA A 132 12.58 20.44 -1.84
C ALA A 132 12.22 21.89 -1.48
N ALA A 133 10.93 22.24 -1.48
CA ALA A 133 10.46 23.56 -1.07
C ALA A 133 10.83 23.84 0.40
N ALA A 134 10.61 22.86 1.29
CA ALA A 134 10.91 22.95 2.70
C ALA A 134 12.42 23.11 3.00
N MET A 135 13.29 22.45 2.22
CA MET A 135 14.75 22.62 2.29
C MET A 135 15.19 24.02 1.84
N LEU A 136 14.49 24.60 0.87
CA LEU A 136 14.79 25.93 0.33
C LEU A 136 14.11 27.08 1.10
N GLY A 137 13.29 26.79 2.11
CA GLY A 137 12.50 27.80 2.82
C GLY A 137 11.42 28.45 1.97
N LEU A 138 10.94 27.75 0.95
CA LEU A 138 9.89 28.20 0.04
C LEU A 138 8.50 27.74 0.54
N PRO A 139 7.41 28.37 0.07
CA PRO A 139 6.05 27.91 0.34
C PRO A 139 5.83 26.46 -0.15
N LEU A 140 5.11 25.66 0.63
CA LEU A 140 4.82 24.27 0.30
C LEU A 140 3.71 24.16 -0.79
N PRO A 141 3.85 23.26 -1.78
CA PRO A 141 2.84 23.03 -2.81
C PRO A 141 1.64 22.19 -2.31
N LEU A 142 0.45 22.38 -2.91
CA LEU A 142 -0.79 21.63 -2.62
C LEU A 142 -1.11 20.67 -3.80
N LEU A 143 -1.11 19.35 -3.59
CA LEU A 143 -1.22 18.35 -4.68
C LEU A 143 -2.07 17.09 -4.30
N PRO A 144 -3.38 17.00 -4.64
CA PRO A 144 -4.22 15.84 -4.31
C PRO A 144 -4.81 15.09 -5.53
N TRP A 145 -4.04 14.24 -6.23
CA TRP A 145 -4.55 13.37 -7.32
C TRP A 145 -3.82 11.99 -7.31
N PHE A 146 -4.33 10.95 -8.00
CA PHE A 146 -3.59 9.73 -8.46
C PHE A 146 -4.43 8.83 -9.40
N TRP A 147 -3.81 7.79 -10.00
CA TRP A 147 -4.47 6.77 -10.83
C TRP A 147 -4.04 5.32 -10.53
N SER A 148 -4.68 4.33 -11.18
CA SER A 148 -4.27 2.91 -11.32
C SER A 148 -4.75 2.35 -12.67
N ASP A 149 -3.91 1.58 -13.37
CA ASP A 149 -4.31 0.83 -14.58
C ASP A 149 -4.53 -0.65 -14.26
N GLN A 150 -5.67 -1.20 -14.67
CA GLN A 150 -5.97 -2.63 -14.60
C GLN A 150 -6.58 -3.10 -15.92
N TYR A 151 -5.87 -3.96 -16.64
CA TYR A 151 -6.19 -4.33 -18.03
C TYR A 151 -6.20 -3.12 -18.97
N SER A 152 -7.34 -2.87 -19.62
CA SER A 152 -7.59 -1.73 -20.52
C SER A 152 -8.26 -0.55 -19.80
N ASP A 153 -8.47 -0.64 -18.48
CA ASP A 153 -9.21 0.34 -17.71
C ASP A 153 -8.26 1.21 -16.89
N ASN A 154 -8.45 2.53 -17.01
CA ASN A 154 -7.75 3.54 -16.23
C ASN A 154 -8.68 4.07 -15.13
N LEU A 155 -8.29 3.88 -13.87
CA LEU A 155 -9.01 4.32 -12.67
C LEU A 155 -8.31 5.56 -12.11
N GLN A 156 -9.01 6.68 -11.96
CA GLN A 156 -8.46 7.92 -11.38
C GLN A 156 -9.19 8.27 -10.09
N PHE A 157 -8.43 8.74 -9.10
CA PHE A 157 -8.91 9.02 -7.75
C PHE A 157 -8.48 10.42 -7.30
N ILE A 158 -9.38 11.11 -6.62
CA ILE A 158 -9.14 12.41 -5.97
C ILE A 158 -9.73 12.30 -4.56
N GLY A 159 -8.94 12.57 -3.52
CA GLY A 159 -9.37 12.54 -2.12
C GLY A 159 -9.19 11.18 -1.42
N ASP A 160 -9.85 11.00 -0.26
CA ASP A 160 -9.80 9.76 0.52
C ASP A 160 -10.70 8.68 -0.09
N MET A 161 -10.12 7.52 -0.38
CA MET A 161 -10.82 6.40 -1.01
C MET A 161 -11.83 5.68 -0.12
N ARG A 162 -11.83 5.94 1.19
CA ARG A 162 -12.83 5.35 2.10
C ARG A 162 -14.21 5.97 1.90
N GLY A 163 -14.27 7.23 1.49
CA GLY A 163 -15.52 7.93 1.21
C GLY A 163 -16.46 7.99 2.42
N ASP A 164 -15.92 8.27 3.61
CA ASP A 164 -16.71 8.36 4.85
C ASP A 164 -17.59 9.64 4.95
N ASP A 165 -17.87 10.31 3.82
CA ASP A 165 -18.80 11.44 3.66
C ASP A 165 -19.95 11.11 2.69
#